data_AF-A0AAV6YRB9-F1
#
_entry.id   AF-A0AAV6YRB9-F1
#
_cell.length_a   1.000
_cell.length_b   1.000
_cell.length_c   1.000
_cell.angle_alpha   90.00
_cell.angle_beta   90.00
_cell.angle_gamma   90.00
#
_symmetry.space_group_name_H-M   'P 1'
#
loop_
_entity.id
_entity.type
_entity.pdbx_description
1 polymer ?
#
loop_
_entity_poly.entity_id
_entity_poly.type
_entity_poly.pdbx_seq_one_letter_code
_entity_poly.pdbx_strand_id
1 'polypeptide(L)'
;MGMSKAVVLTGLETIKDALVDSADQFSDRAALPIFHAIQRGNGVFFASGEMWRTTRRFTMSSMRNLGMGKKHIEDKIIEELQYLTDKIEFYAGEKFKLKEFACGPTNITFAMLFGNRFDYTDPVYMQLLDLIDDIVILLGSPYLQLFNLYPTLAIFLKTHKIILEKIDKISNVLKTDIQAKRGKIDVNCLYTFIETIVAKQEKVMKMFSLWAWKSMWH
;
A
#
# COMPACT_ATOMS: atom_id res chain seq x y z
N MET A 1 -19.24 -13.31 -12.26
CA MET A 1 -18.89 -12.31 -13.29
C MET A 1 -17.85 -12.91 -14.22
N GLY A 2 -17.99 -12.75 -15.54
CA GLY A 2 -17.19 -13.48 -16.51
C GLY A 2 -17.50 -14.98 -16.42
N MET A 3 -16.47 -15.83 -16.38
CA MET A 3 -16.63 -17.28 -16.18
C MET A 3 -16.76 -17.70 -14.70
N SER A 4 -16.57 -16.76 -13.76
CA SER A 4 -16.60 -17.06 -12.32
C SER A 4 -18.00 -16.90 -11.74
N LYS A 5 -18.39 -17.83 -10.85
CA LYS A 5 -19.60 -17.67 -10.03
C LYS A 5 -19.39 -16.51 -9.05
N ALA A 6 -20.42 -15.70 -8.85
CA ALA A 6 -20.40 -14.58 -7.91
C ALA A 6 -21.74 -14.52 -7.18
N VAL A 7 -21.70 -14.17 -5.90
CA VAL A 7 -22.88 -13.93 -5.07
C VAL A 7 -22.86 -12.46 -4.68
N VAL A 8 -23.99 -11.77 -4.83
CA VAL A 8 -24.15 -10.38 -4.42
C VAL A 8 -24.94 -10.38 -3.12
N LEU A 9 -24.33 -9.86 -2.06
CA LEU A 9 -24.97 -9.70 -0.76
C LEU A 9 -25.65 -8.32 -0.72
N THR A 10 -26.93 -8.30 -0.36
CA THR A 10 -27.74 -7.07 -0.33
C THR A 10 -28.52 -7.01 0.97
N GLY A 11 -28.48 -5.86 1.65
CA GLY A 11 -29.15 -5.66 2.95
C GLY A 11 -28.18 -5.73 4.12
N LEU A 12 -28.46 -4.91 5.15
CA LEU A 12 -27.56 -4.74 6.29
C LEU A 12 -27.34 -6.05 7.06
N GLU A 13 -28.42 -6.81 7.31
CA GLU A 13 -28.37 -8.08 8.04
C GLU A 13 -27.49 -9.08 7.30
N THR A 14 -27.74 -9.32 6.01
CA THR A 14 -26.95 -10.23 5.19
C THR A 14 -25.47 -9.82 5.09
N ILE A 15 -25.19 -8.51 5.00
CA ILE A 15 -23.80 -8.01 4.99
C ILE A 15 -23.13 -8.25 6.34
N LYS A 16 -23.83 -8.03 7.45
CA LYS A 16 -23.32 -8.28 8.81
C LYS A 16 -23.06 -9.77 9.03
N ASP A 17 -24.01 -10.63 8.69
CA ASP A 17 -23.90 -12.07 8.85
C ASP A 17 -22.66 -12.61 8.13
N ALA A 18 -22.40 -12.12 6.91
CA ALA A 18 -21.25 -12.54 6.11
C ALA A 18 -19.92 -11.92 6.59
N LEU A 19 -19.88 -10.60 6.83
CA LEU A 19 -18.62 -9.88 7.08
C LEU A 19 -18.19 -9.83 8.55
N VAL A 20 -19.11 -10.08 9.49
CA VAL A 20 -18.85 -10.04 10.94
C VAL A 20 -19.03 -11.42 11.54
N ASP A 21 -20.23 -12.00 11.43
CA ASP A 21 -20.57 -13.23 12.14
C ASP A 21 -19.91 -14.47 11.49
N SER A 22 -19.66 -14.41 10.18
CA SER A 22 -18.96 -15.45 9.39
C SER A 22 -17.64 -14.95 8.78
N ALA A 23 -16.99 -14.00 9.46
CA ALA A 23 -15.82 -13.31 8.91
C ALA A 23 -14.67 -14.25 8.53
N ASP A 24 -14.48 -15.36 9.23
CA ASP A 24 -13.46 -16.37 8.92
C ASP A 24 -13.68 -17.01 7.53
N GLN A 25 -14.92 -17.21 7.11
CA GLN A 25 -15.30 -17.78 5.81
C GLN A 25 -15.20 -16.77 4.67
N PHE A 26 -15.51 -15.49 4.92
CA PHE A 26 -15.57 -14.44 3.90
C PHE A 26 -14.39 -13.45 3.95
N SER A 27 -13.36 -13.72 4.77
CA SER A 27 -12.22 -12.81 4.96
C SER A 27 -11.25 -12.74 3.78
N ASP A 28 -11.28 -13.70 2.86
CA ASP A 28 -10.35 -13.78 1.73
C ASP A 28 -10.67 -12.76 0.63
N ARG A 29 -9.69 -12.52 -0.25
CA ARG A 29 -9.81 -11.62 -1.40
C ARG A 29 -10.17 -12.39 -2.66
N ALA A 30 -11.02 -11.78 -3.49
CA ALA A 30 -11.29 -12.27 -4.83
C ALA A 30 -9.99 -12.31 -5.65
N ALA A 31 -9.72 -13.46 -6.28
CA ALA A 31 -8.54 -13.67 -7.12
C ALA A 31 -8.69 -12.94 -8.45
N LEU A 32 -8.42 -11.62 -8.47
CA LEU A 32 -8.45 -10.84 -9.70
C LEU A 32 -7.08 -10.92 -10.43
N PRO A 33 -7.08 -11.20 -11.75
CA PRO A 33 -5.86 -11.33 -12.56
C PRO A 33 -4.90 -10.15 -12.42
N ILE A 34 -5.41 -8.91 -12.44
CA ILE A 34 -4.55 -7.72 -12.31
C ILE A 34 -3.84 -7.68 -10.96
N PHE A 35 -4.53 -7.99 -9.86
CA PHE A 35 -3.92 -7.95 -8.53
C PHE A 35 -2.90 -9.06 -8.34
N HIS A 36 -3.13 -10.23 -8.93
CA HIS A 36 -2.12 -11.27 -8.99
C HIS A 36 -0.88 -10.84 -9.80
N ALA A 37 -1.07 -10.17 -10.94
CA ALA A 37 0.04 -9.66 -11.75
C ALA A 37 0.88 -8.61 -10.99
N ILE A 38 0.23 -7.76 -10.19
CA ILE A 38 0.88 -6.72 -9.38
C ILE A 38 1.61 -7.31 -8.18
N GLN A 39 0.91 -8.11 -7.37
CA GLN A 39 1.38 -8.49 -6.02
C GLN A 39 1.93 -9.91 -5.93
N ARG A 40 1.67 -10.75 -6.94
CA ARG A 40 2.06 -12.17 -6.98
C ARG A 40 1.65 -12.93 -5.70
N GLY A 41 0.45 -12.62 -5.20
CA GLY A 41 -0.10 -13.22 -3.97
C GLY A 41 0.45 -12.65 -2.66
N ASN A 42 1.20 -11.55 -2.67
CA ASN A 42 1.80 -10.93 -1.47
C ASN A 42 1.13 -9.61 -1.06
N GLY A 43 1.51 -9.09 0.11
CA GLY A 43 1.03 -7.79 0.59
C GLY A 43 -0.22 -7.88 1.45
N VAL A 44 -0.91 -6.74 1.63
CA VAL A 44 -1.99 -6.60 2.63
C VAL A 44 -3.37 -6.41 1.99
N PHE A 45 -3.45 -5.80 0.81
CA PHE A 45 -4.72 -5.39 0.21
C PHE A 45 -5.41 -6.49 -0.61
N PHE A 46 -4.67 -7.18 -1.49
CA PHE A 46 -5.25 -8.14 -2.45
C PHE A 46 -4.68 -9.57 -2.34
N ALA A 47 -4.00 -9.88 -1.23
CA ALA A 47 -3.53 -11.22 -0.91
C ALA A 47 -4.51 -11.95 0.03
N SER A 48 -4.42 -13.28 0.05
CA SER A 48 -5.23 -14.19 0.89
C SER A 48 -4.33 -15.25 1.54
N GLY A 49 -4.87 -15.99 2.51
CA GLY A 49 -4.17 -17.08 3.19
C GLY A 49 -3.21 -16.66 4.31
N GLU A 50 -2.41 -17.60 4.81
CA GLU A 50 -1.64 -17.42 6.06
C GLU A 50 -0.53 -16.36 5.95
N MET A 51 0.10 -16.24 4.78
CA MET A 51 1.08 -15.19 4.53
C MET A 51 0.44 -13.80 4.66
N TRP A 52 -0.73 -13.60 4.03
CA TRP A 52 -1.49 -12.36 4.16
C TRP A 52 -1.86 -12.06 5.63
N ARG A 53 -2.36 -13.05 6.38
CA ARG A 53 -2.69 -12.89 7.81
C ARG A 53 -1.47 -12.46 8.62
N THR A 54 -0.31 -13.04 8.34
CA THR A 54 0.95 -12.71 9.00
C THR A 54 1.45 -11.32 8.63
N THR A 55 1.48 -10.98 7.33
CA THR A 55 1.86 -9.64 6.86
C THR A 55 0.94 -8.57 7.42
N ARG A 56 -0.39 -8.79 7.41
CA ARG A 56 -1.37 -7.85 7.97
C ARG A 56 -1.16 -7.63 9.47
N ARG A 57 -0.98 -8.70 10.26
CA ARG A 57 -0.71 -8.59 11.70
C ARG A 57 0.56 -7.79 11.97
N PHE A 58 1.63 -8.09 11.23
CA PHE A 58 2.89 -7.35 11.32
C PHE A 58 2.68 -5.87 10.98
N THR A 59 2.12 -5.55 9.82
CA THR A 59 1.88 -4.17 9.38
C THR A 59 1.06 -3.38 10.40
N MET A 60 -0.06 -3.93 10.90
CA MET A 60 -0.90 -3.23 11.88
C MET A 60 -0.19 -3.01 13.22
N SER A 61 0.59 -3.99 13.67
CA SER A 61 1.39 -3.86 14.90
C SER A 61 2.48 -2.79 14.74
N SER A 62 3.21 -2.81 13.64
CA SER A 62 4.22 -1.81 13.30
C SER A 62 3.64 -0.40 13.23
N MET A 63 2.52 -0.21 12.53
CA MET A 63 1.87 1.11 12.43
C MET A 63 1.44 1.65 13.80
N ARG A 64 0.90 0.80 14.69
CA ARG A 64 0.57 1.20 16.07
C ARG A 64 1.81 1.57 16.89
N ASN A 65 2.89 0.82 16.74
CA ASN A 65 4.16 1.10 17.43
C ASN A 65 4.74 2.45 16.97
N LEU A 66 4.73 2.69 15.66
CA LEU A 66 5.16 3.93 15.02
C LEU A 66 4.26 5.14 15.33
N GLY A 67 3.08 4.92 15.92
CA GLY A 67 2.25 6.00 16.43
C GLY A 67 0.86 6.13 15.90
N MET A 68 0.39 5.23 15.04
CA MET A 68 -0.99 5.29 14.56
C MET A 68 -1.95 5.29 15.74
N GLY A 69 -2.73 6.37 15.88
CA GLY A 69 -3.63 6.60 17.00
C GLY A 69 -2.98 7.18 18.27
N LYS A 70 -1.75 7.72 18.18
CA LYS A 70 -1.04 8.40 19.26
C LYS A 70 -0.86 9.89 18.95
N LYS A 71 -0.63 10.68 20.01
CA LYS A 71 -0.51 12.14 19.96
C LYS A 71 0.53 12.66 18.95
N HIS A 72 1.68 12.02 18.81
CA HIS A 72 2.69 12.55 17.87
C HIS A 72 2.30 12.40 16.39
N ILE A 73 1.38 11.49 16.05
CA ILE A 73 0.79 11.45 14.70
C ILE A 73 -0.30 12.51 14.56
N GLU A 74 -1.06 12.77 15.62
CA GLU A 74 -2.00 13.91 15.66
C GLU A 74 -1.27 15.24 15.43
N ASP A 75 -0.11 15.45 16.06
CA ASP A 75 0.72 16.64 15.86
C ASP A 75 1.13 16.78 14.38
N LYS A 76 1.50 15.68 13.70
CA LYS A 76 1.80 15.68 12.26
C LYS A 76 0.56 15.98 11.39
N ILE A 77 -0.63 15.55 11.80
CA ILE A 77 -1.87 15.87 11.09
C ILE A 77 -2.18 17.37 11.22
N ILE A 78 -2.01 17.93 12.42
CA ILE A 78 -2.20 19.37 12.68
C ILE A 78 -1.19 20.19 11.88
N GLU A 79 0.08 19.77 11.84
CA GLU A 79 1.11 20.38 11.01
C GLU A 79 0.71 20.37 9.53
N GLU A 80 0.28 19.21 8.99
CA GLU A 80 -0.13 19.12 7.58
C GLU A 80 -1.36 19.98 7.27
N LEU A 81 -2.28 20.14 8.23
CA LEU A 81 -3.46 20.99 8.10
C LEU A 81 -3.08 22.47 7.95
N GLN A 82 -2.02 22.94 8.59
CA GLN A 82 -1.51 24.31 8.42
C GLN A 82 -1.10 24.53 6.96
N TYR A 83 -0.28 23.63 6.39
CA TYR A 83 0.12 23.73 4.98
C TYR A 83 -1.06 23.67 4.00
N LEU A 84 -2.09 22.87 4.30
CA LEU A 84 -3.29 22.84 3.48
C LEU A 84 -4.08 24.14 3.58
N THR A 85 -4.15 24.75 4.77
CA THR A 85 -4.85 26.02 5.01
C THR A 85 -4.14 27.15 4.27
N ASP A 86 -2.82 27.26 4.41
CA ASP A 86 -1.99 28.24 3.68
C ASP A 86 -2.20 28.12 2.16
N LYS A 87 -2.32 26.89 1.66
CA LYS A 87 -2.60 26.63 0.24
C LYS A 87 -3.99 27.07 -0.19
N ILE A 88 -5.02 26.93 0.66
CA ILE A 88 -6.37 27.44 0.38
C ILE A 88 -6.35 28.96 0.37
N GLU A 89 -5.70 29.57 1.35
CA GLU A 89 -5.57 31.03 1.46
C GLU A 89 -4.84 31.62 0.25
N PHE A 90 -3.79 30.95 -0.24
CA PHE A 90 -3.07 31.33 -1.45
C PHE A 90 -3.99 31.49 -2.68
N TYR A 91 -5.05 30.68 -2.79
CA TYR A 91 -5.99 30.79 -3.89
C TYR A 91 -6.89 32.03 -3.81
N ALA A 92 -7.02 32.67 -2.64
CA ALA A 92 -7.78 33.91 -2.47
C ALA A 92 -9.22 33.87 -3.06
N GLY A 93 -9.88 32.70 -3.03
CA GLY A 93 -11.22 32.50 -3.59
C GLY A 93 -11.26 32.11 -5.08
N GLU A 94 -10.11 32.02 -5.75
CA GLU A 94 -10.00 31.56 -7.13
C GLU A 94 -10.22 30.05 -7.28
N LYS A 95 -10.45 29.61 -8.51
CA LYS A 95 -10.63 28.20 -8.85
C LYS A 95 -9.31 27.44 -8.66
N PHE A 96 -9.39 26.28 -8.03
CA PHE A 96 -8.26 25.37 -7.84
C PHE A 96 -8.62 23.92 -8.19
N LYS A 97 -7.59 23.09 -8.38
CA LYS A 97 -7.77 21.65 -8.66
C LYS A 97 -7.80 20.88 -7.34
N LEU A 98 -8.86 20.12 -7.09
CA LEU A 98 -8.97 19.28 -5.89
C LEU A 98 -7.84 18.26 -5.72
N LYS A 99 -7.27 17.76 -6.84
CA LYS A 99 -6.14 16.81 -6.82
C LYS A 99 -4.94 17.36 -6.03
N GLU A 100 -4.76 18.68 -5.99
CA GLU A 100 -3.67 19.33 -5.27
C GLU A 100 -3.76 19.21 -3.74
N PHE A 101 -4.91 18.78 -3.22
CA PHE A 101 -5.17 18.53 -1.81
C PHE A 101 -4.90 17.08 -1.41
N ALA A 102 -4.71 16.17 -2.38
CA ALA A 102 -4.28 14.80 -2.10
C ALA A 102 -2.90 14.76 -1.42
N CYS A 103 -2.09 15.82 -1.57
CA CYS A 103 -0.78 15.93 -0.96
C CYS A 103 -0.82 15.81 0.57
N GLY A 104 -1.84 16.32 1.26
CA GLY A 104 -1.91 16.28 2.73
C GLY A 104 -1.99 14.87 3.32
N PRO A 105 -3.06 14.09 3.05
CA PRO A 105 -3.17 12.72 3.56
C PRO A 105 -2.02 11.82 3.08
N THR A 106 -1.50 12.04 1.87
CA THR A 106 -0.34 11.27 1.39
C THR A 106 0.94 11.66 2.12
N ASN A 107 1.14 12.92 2.50
CA ASN A 107 2.30 13.33 3.28
C ASN A 107 2.33 12.70 4.66
N ILE A 108 1.18 12.63 5.35
CA ILE A 108 1.09 11.95 6.65
C ILE A 108 1.50 10.48 6.49
N THR A 109 1.03 9.83 5.44
CA THR A 109 1.40 8.44 5.12
C THR A 109 2.90 8.32 4.81
N PHE A 110 3.44 9.23 4.00
CA PHE A 110 4.84 9.22 3.59
C PHE A 110 5.79 9.55 4.75
N ALA A 111 5.39 10.44 5.66
CA ALA A 111 6.12 10.71 6.89
C ALA A 111 6.20 9.47 7.80
N MET A 112 5.17 8.61 7.81
CA MET A 112 5.22 7.33 8.52
C MET A 112 6.07 6.27 7.78
N LEU A 113 6.05 6.28 6.44
CA LEU A 113 6.78 5.32 5.61
C LEU A 113 8.28 5.62 5.54
N PHE A 114 8.62 6.87 5.23
CA PHE A 114 9.97 7.35 4.93
C PHE A 114 10.63 8.07 6.09
N GLY A 115 9.83 8.58 7.05
CA GLY A 115 10.28 9.33 8.23
C GLY A 115 10.14 10.84 8.08
N ASN A 116 10.08 11.34 6.86
CA ASN A 116 10.08 12.77 6.54
C ASN A 116 8.84 13.18 5.74
N ARG A 117 8.41 14.43 5.96
CA ARG A 117 7.45 15.15 5.13
C ARG A 117 8.14 15.58 3.83
N PHE A 118 7.39 15.56 2.72
CA PHE A 118 7.82 16.11 1.44
C PHE A 118 7.20 17.48 1.20
N ASP A 119 7.96 18.36 0.54
CA ASP A 119 7.42 19.62 0.07
C ASP A 119 6.42 19.39 -1.08
N TYR A 120 5.39 20.22 -1.18
CA TYR A 120 4.37 20.11 -2.24
C TYR A 120 4.92 20.43 -3.63
N THR A 121 6.10 21.03 -3.72
CA THR A 121 6.82 21.32 -4.96
C THR A 121 7.92 20.30 -5.27
N ASP A 122 8.15 19.33 -4.38
CA ASP A 122 9.18 18.31 -4.60
C ASP A 122 8.82 17.47 -5.84
N PRO A 123 9.71 17.43 -6.87
CA PRO A 123 9.40 16.78 -8.13
C PRO A 123 9.30 15.25 -8.01
N VAL A 124 10.03 14.63 -7.09
CA VAL A 124 9.98 13.18 -6.85
C VAL A 124 8.66 12.83 -6.17
N TYR A 125 8.26 13.63 -5.19
CA TYR A 125 6.98 13.47 -4.50
C TYR A 125 5.79 13.62 -5.45
N MET A 126 5.78 14.69 -6.25
CA MET A 126 4.71 14.93 -7.22
C MET A 126 4.66 13.84 -8.29
N GLN A 127 5.81 13.35 -8.76
CA GLN A 127 5.87 12.22 -9.68
C GLN A 127 5.28 10.94 -9.07
N LEU A 128 5.54 10.64 -7.79
CA LEU A 128 4.94 9.50 -7.10
C LEU A 128 3.42 9.64 -6.99
N LEU A 129 2.92 10.82 -6.64
CA LEU A 129 1.49 11.10 -6.57
C LEU A 129 0.81 10.91 -7.93
N ASP A 130 1.41 11.42 -9.00
CA ASP A 130 0.88 11.26 -10.35
C ASP A 130 0.87 9.80 -10.80
N LEU A 131 1.91 9.03 -10.49
CA LEU A 131 1.94 7.59 -10.78
C LEU A 131 0.83 6.84 -10.03
N ILE A 132 0.61 7.16 -8.75
CA ILE A 132 -0.44 6.54 -7.93
C ILE A 132 -1.82 6.88 -8.49
N ASP A 133 -2.07 8.16 -8.78
CA ASP A 133 -3.35 8.63 -9.32
C ASP A 133 -3.66 7.96 -10.67
N ASP A 134 -2.68 7.90 -11.58
CA ASP A 134 -2.82 7.21 -12.86
C ASP A 134 -3.16 5.72 -12.67
N ILE A 135 -2.51 5.05 -11.71
CA ILE A 135 -2.81 3.64 -11.42
C ILE A 135 -4.25 3.50 -10.93
N VAL A 136 -4.71 4.36 -10.01
CA VAL A 136 -6.08 4.30 -9.47
C VAL A 136 -7.11 4.51 -10.58
N ILE A 137 -6.89 5.49 -11.47
CA ILE A 137 -7.77 5.73 -12.62
C ILE A 137 -7.78 4.52 -13.57
N LEU A 138 -6.62 3.96 -13.89
CA LEU A 138 -6.51 2.78 -14.76
C LEU A 138 -7.14 1.53 -14.13
N LEU A 139 -7.04 1.38 -12.80
CA LEU A 139 -7.70 0.31 -12.04
C LEU A 139 -9.23 0.37 -12.14
N GLY A 140 -9.79 1.58 -12.22
CA GLY A 140 -11.22 1.81 -12.45
C GLY A 140 -11.69 1.68 -13.90
N SER A 141 -10.77 1.53 -14.86
CA SER A 141 -11.11 1.59 -16.29
C SER A 141 -11.95 0.38 -16.75
N PRO A 142 -12.94 0.56 -17.65
CA PRO A 142 -13.71 -0.54 -18.23
C PRO A 142 -12.83 -1.58 -18.95
N TYR A 143 -11.74 -1.15 -19.58
CA TYR A 143 -10.79 -2.03 -20.24
C TYR A 143 -10.11 -3.00 -19.27
N LEU A 144 -9.79 -2.53 -18.05
CA LEU A 144 -9.24 -3.41 -17.03
C LEU A 144 -10.31 -4.35 -16.45
N GLN A 145 -11.55 -3.89 -16.33
CA GLN A 145 -12.64 -4.77 -15.92
C GLN A 145 -12.80 -5.94 -16.91
N LEU A 146 -12.73 -5.69 -18.21
CA LEU A 146 -12.69 -6.75 -19.23
C LEU A 146 -11.50 -7.70 -19.03
N PHE A 147 -10.32 -7.18 -18.68
CA PHE A 147 -9.15 -8.01 -18.35
C PHE A 147 -9.36 -8.90 -17.13
N ASN A 148 -10.04 -8.40 -16.10
CA ASN A 148 -10.35 -9.21 -14.93
C ASN A 148 -11.39 -10.31 -15.19
N LEU A 149 -12.34 -10.06 -16.10
CA LEU A 149 -13.39 -11.03 -16.43
C LEU A 149 -12.96 -12.07 -17.48
N TYR A 150 -12.17 -11.63 -18.47
CA TYR A 150 -11.74 -12.44 -19.62
C TYR A 150 -10.25 -12.20 -19.93
N PRO A 151 -9.32 -12.73 -19.11
CA PRO A 151 -7.90 -12.41 -19.20
C PRO A 151 -7.31 -12.77 -20.56
N THR A 152 -7.69 -13.92 -21.12
CA THR A 152 -7.16 -14.44 -22.39
C THR A 152 -7.53 -13.55 -23.57
N LEU A 153 -8.76 -13.02 -23.62
CA LEU A 153 -9.23 -12.13 -24.68
C LEU A 153 -8.69 -10.71 -24.53
N ALA A 154 -8.50 -10.24 -23.29
CA ALA A 154 -8.16 -8.85 -22.99
C ALA A 154 -6.65 -8.55 -22.99
N ILE A 155 -5.78 -9.54 -23.20
CA ILE A 155 -4.32 -9.32 -23.33
C ILE A 155 -3.99 -8.28 -24.41
N PHE A 156 -4.78 -8.23 -25.48
CA PHE A 156 -4.59 -7.28 -26.59
C PHE A 156 -4.84 -5.81 -26.20
N LEU A 157 -5.60 -5.55 -25.13
CA LEU A 157 -5.94 -4.18 -24.69
C LEU A 157 -4.77 -3.45 -24.03
N LYS A 158 -3.69 -4.16 -23.68
CA LYS A 158 -2.42 -3.63 -23.09
C LYS A 158 -2.56 -2.77 -21.81
N THR A 159 -3.76 -2.47 -21.32
CA THR A 159 -3.99 -1.66 -20.10
C THR A 159 -3.26 -2.22 -18.88
N HIS A 160 -3.25 -3.55 -18.72
CA HIS A 160 -2.51 -4.22 -17.65
C HIS A 160 -1.00 -3.95 -17.73
N LYS A 161 -0.41 -3.86 -18.93
CA LYS A 161 1.03 -3.57 -19.10
C LYS A 161 1.37 -2.16 -18.65
N ILE A 162 0.55 -1.18 -19.02
CA ILE A 162 0.72 0.23 -18.60
C ILE A 162 0.70 0.33 -17.07
N ILE A 163 -0.24 -0.36 -16.42
CA ILE A 163 -0.32 -0.41 -14.96
C ILE A 163 0.97 -1.03 -14.36
N LEU A 164 1.43 -2.16 -14.89
CA LEU A 164 2.63 -2.83 -14.40
C LEU A 164 3.90 -1.98 -14.58
N GLU A 165 4.03 -1.25 -15.69
CA GLU A 165 5.14 -0.31 -15.92
C GLU A 165 5.15 0.83 -14.90
N LYS A 166 3.99 1.42 -14.59
CA LYS A 166 3.87 2.47 -13.56
C LYS A 166 4.19 1.94 -12.17
N ILE A 167 3.73 0.73 -11.85
CA ILE A 167 4.04 0.06 -10.58
C ILE A 167 5.52 -0.27 -10.45
N ASP A 168 6.19 -0.64 -11.55
CA ASP A 168 7.64 -0.87 -11.52
C ASP A 168 8.40 0.42 -11.24
N LYS A 169 7.97 1.56 -11.82
CA LYS A 169 8.54 2.88 -11.50
C LYS A 169 8.43 3.21 -10.00
N ILE A 170 7.25 3.05 -9.41
CA ILE A 170 7.06 3.24 -7.95
C ILE A 170 7.95 2.27 -7.16
N SER A 171 7.98 1.01 -7.57
CA SER A 171 8.77 -0.03 -6.90
C SER A 171 10.26 0.27 -6.93
N ASN A 172 10.76 0.87 -8.00
CA ASN A 172 12.17 1.25 -8.12
C ASN A 172 12.52 2.38 -7.16
N VAL A 173 11.66 3.40 -7.02
CA VAL A 173 11.85 4.46 -5.99
C VAL A 173 11.89 3.87 -4.59
N LEU A 174 10.96 2.98 -4.25
CA LEU A 174 10.93 2.31 -2.94
C LEU A 174 12.16 1.43 -2.70
N LYS A 175 12.64 0.70 -3.73
CA LYS A 175 13.86 -0.11 -3.62
C LYS A 175 15.08 0.76 -3.34
N THR A 176 15.21 1.90 -4.00
CA THR A 176 16.32 2.83 -3.78
C THR A 176 16.32 3.35 -2.34
N ASP A 177 15.17 3.73 -1.78
CA ASP A 177 15.08 4.15 -0.37
C ASP A 177 15.41 3.00 0.60
N ILE A 178 14.86 1.81 0.36
CA ILE A 178 15.17 0.61 1.16
C ILE A 178 16.67 0.30 1.14
N GLN A 179 17.31 0.39 -0.01
CA GLN A 179 18.75 0.14 -0.16
C GLN A 179 19.58 1.21 0.56
N ALA A 180 19.19 2.48 0.49
CA ALA A 180 19.87 3.57 1.18
C ALA A 180 19.82 3.45 2.71
N LYS A 181 18.75 2.85 3.24
CA LYS A 181 18.55 2.61 4.68
C LYS A 181 19.21 1.32 5.17
N ARG A 182 19.37 0.30 4.32
CA ARG A 182 20.06 -0.95 4.70
C ARG A 182 21.48 -0.67 5.24
N GLY A 183 21.81 -1.26 6.38
CA GLY A 183 23.11 -1.09 7.04
C GLY A 183 23.25 0.16 7.92
N LYS A 184 22.28 1.07 7.94
CA LYS A 184 22.26 2.26 8.82
C LYS A 184 21.21 2.17 9.94
N ILE A 185 20.53 1.03 10.06
CA ILE A 185 19.40 0.87 10.96
C ILE A 185 19.88 0.49 12.36
N ASP A 186 19.52 1.30 13.34
CA ASP A 186 19.56 0.89 14.74
C ASP A 186 18.29 0.10 15.07
N VAL A 187 18.45 -1.17 15.40
CA VAL A 187 17.33 -2.09 15.71
C VAL A 187 16.59 -1.65 16.98
N ASN A 188 17.22 -0.85 17.85
CA ASN A 188 16.60 -0.35 19.07
C ASN A 188 15.75 0.92 18.84
N CYS A 189 15.93 1.59 17.70
CA CYS A 189 15.34 2.90 17.40
C CYS A 189 14.76 2.92 15.98
N LEU A 190 13.62 2.25 15.78
CA LEU A 190 12.91 2.22 14.49
C LEU A 190 11.88 3.35 14.43
N TYR A 191 12.08 4.30 13.52
CA TYR A 191 11.24 5.50 13.40
C TYR A 191 10.29 5.44 12.20
N THR A 192 10.53 4.51 11.27
CA THR A 192 9.77 4.41 10.03
C THR A 192 9.28 2.99 9.75
N PHE A 193 8.23 2.90 8.94
CA PHE A 193 7.70 1.60 8.52
C PHE A 193 8.70 0.82 7.67
N ILE A 194 9.46 1.50 6.80
CA ILE A 194 10.49 0.88 5.96
C ILE A 194 11.60 0.26 6.83
N GLU A 195 12.12 0.98 7.82
CA GLU A 195 13.12 0.44 8.76
C GLU A 195 12.58 -0.78 9.51
N THR A 196 11.31 -0.73 9.92
CA THR A 196 10.66 -1.85 10.61
C THR A 196 10.57 -3.09 9.73
N ILE A 197 10.25 -2.94 8.44
CA ILE A 197 10.26 -4.04 7.47
C ILE A 197 11.68 -4.58 7.29
N VAL A 198 12.67 -3.72 7.08
CA VAL A 198 14.05 -4.14 6.83
C VAL A 198 14.61 -4.89 8.04
N ALA A 199 14.41 -4.38 9.25
CA ALA A 199 14.83 -5.05 10.49
C ALA A 199 14.15 -6.42 10.65
N LYS A 200 12.87 -6.53 10.30
CA LYS A 200 12.15 -7.83 10.30
C LYS A 200 12.74 -8.80 9.28
N GLN A 201 13.04 -8.34 8.06
CA GLN A 201 13.67 -9.16 7.02
C GLN A 201 15.03 -9.68 7.46
N GLU A 202 15.89 -8.83 8.01
CA GLU A 202 17.22 -9.21 8.50
C GLU A 202 17.13 -10.23 9.64
N LYS A 203 16.19 -10.06 10.58
CA LYS A 203 15.96 -11.02 11.66
C LYS A 203 15.53 -12.38 11.12
N VAL A 204 14.63 -12.42 10.15
CA VAL A 204 14.17 -13.68 9.52
C VAL A 204 15.31 -14.36 8.75
N MET A 205 16.10 -13.61 7.98
CA MET A 205 17.26 -14.15 7.26
C MET A 205 18.30 -14.75 8.23
N LYS A 206 18.63 -14.06 9.33
CA LYS A 206 19.54 -14.57 10.36
C LYS A 206 19.02 -15.86 11.02
N MET A 207 17.72 -15.94 11.32
CA MET A 207 17.12 -17.16 11.86
C MET A 207 17.19 -18.31 10.85
N PHE A 208 16.93 -18.04 9.57
CA PHE A 208 16.99 -19.05 8.52
C PHE A 208 18.42 -19.55 8.31
N SER A 209 19.43 -18.66 8.31
CA SER A 209 20.84 -19.07 8.20
C SER A 209 21.30 -19.88 9.41
N LEU A 210 20.87 -19.52 10.63
CA LEU A 210 21.16 -20.28 11.85
C LEU A 210 20.46 -21.64 11.85
N TRP A 211 19.23 -21.72 11.34
CA TRP A 211 18.49 -22.97 11.19
C TRP A 211 19.17 -23.87 10.14
N ALA A 212 19.47 -23.34 8.95
CA ALA A 212 20.19 -24.07 7.90
C ALA A 212 21.56 -24.56 8.37
N TRP A 213 22.30 -23.74 9.14
CA TRP A 213 23.54 -24.18 9.77
C TRP A 213 23.31 -25.33 10.74
N LYS A 214 22.37 -25.21 11.69
CA LYS A 214 22.06 -26.31 12.63
C LYS A 214 21.59 -27.59 11.95
N SER A 215 20.84 -27.49 10.85
CA SER A 215 20.37 -28.63 10.06
C SER A 215 21.45 -29.28 9.19
N MET A 216 22.63 -28.65 9.01
CA MET A 216 23.77 -29.30 8.36
C MET A 216 24.62 -30.14 9.34
N TRP A 217 24.43 -29.99 10.65
CA TRP A 217 25.18 -30.70 11.69
C TRP A 217 24.34 -31.73 12.46
N HIS A 218 23.15 -32.05 11.95
CA HIS A 218 22.26 -33.13 12.40
C HIS A 218 21.87 -33.99 11.20
#